data_AF-A0A9N9C0E7-F1
#
_entry.id   AF-A0A9N9C0E7-F1
#
_cell.length_a   1.000
_cell.length_b   1.000
_cell.length_c   1.000
_cell.angle_alpha   90.00
_cell.angle_beta   90.00
_cell.angle_gamma   90.00
#
_symmetry.space_group_name_H-M   'P 1'
#
loop_
_entity.id
_entity.type
_entity.pdbx_description
1 polymer ?
#
loop_
_entity_poly.entity_id
_entity_poly.type
_entity_poly.pdbx_seq_one_letter_code
_entity_poly.pdbx_strand_id
1 'polypeptide(L)'
;MNPTIGKEIPRLFESTNAFSEIRTQQKIINLGKKHGKSGEESLQFYTRGLNSIKGFITTSMNVMPEHYDALVETVSIEAERYTTYFDQYRICAHKKM
;
A
#
# COMPACT_ATOMS: atom_id res chain seq x y z
N MET A 1 6.69 -1.33 -16.25
CA MET A 1 5.82 -1.49 -15.06
C MET A 1 4.39 -1.40 -15.56
N ASN A 2 3.58 -2.46 -15.43
CA ASN A 2 2.25 -2.52 -16.04
C ASN A 2 1.21 -1.96 -15.03
N PRO A 3 0.69 -0.73 -15.18
CA PRO A 3 -0.18 -0.10 -14.20
C PRO A 3 -1.63 -0.51 -14.49
N THR A 4 -1.90 -1.82 -14.49
CA THR A 4 -3.15 -2.34 -15.07
C THR A 4 -4.31 -2.26 -14.09
N ILE A 5 -4.09 -2.49 -12.79
CA ILE A 5 -5.20 -2.56 -11.82
C ILE A 5 -5.94 -1.22 -11.69
N GLY A 6 -5.22 -0.09 -11.73
CA GLY A 6 -5.83 1.24 -11.64
C GLY A 6 -6.86 1.55 -12.73
N LYS A 7 -6.68 0.97 -13.93
CA LYS A 7 -7.60 1.15 -15.06
C LYS A 7 -8.85 0.27 -14.93
N GLU A 8 -8.74 -0.84 -14.21
CA GLU A 8 -9.87 -1.76 -13.99
C GLU A 8 -10.74 -1.35 -12.79
N ILE A 9 -10.19 -0.56 -11.85
CA ILE A 9 -10.93 -0.06 -10.70
C ILE A 9 -12.19 0.74 -11.09
N PRO A 10 -12.15 1.74 -12.01
CA PRO A 10 -13.37 2.41 -12.46
C PRO A 10 -14.42 1.45 -13.00
N ARG A 11 -14.01 0.49 -13.84
CA ARG A 11 -14.91 -0.51 -14.44
C ARG A 11 -15.60 -1.37 -13.38
N LEU A 12 -14.87 -1.77 -12.34
CA LEU A 12 -15.44 -2.51 -11.21
C LEU A 12 -16.55 -1.69 -10.53
N PHE A 13 -16.31 -0.41 -10.27
CA PHE A 13 -17.31 0.46 -9.63
C PHE A 13 -18.51 0.72 -10.54
N GLU A 14 -18.28 0.94 -11.85
CA GLU A 14 -19.34 1.10 -12.86
C GLU A 14 -20.23 -0.15 -12.93
N SER A 15 -19.63 -1.35 -12.85
CA SER A 15 -20.36 -2.63 -12.92
C SER A 15 -21.39 -2.81 -11.81
N THR A 16 -21.21 -2.13 -10.67
CA THR A 16 -22.17 -2.19 -9.56
C THR A 16 -23.43 -1.34 -9.81
N ASN A 17 -23.39 -0.46 -10.80
CA ASN A 17 -24.41 0.57 -11.08
C ASN A 17 -24.78 1.47 -9.87
N ALA A 18 -24.07 1.39 -8.76
CA ALA A 18 -24.38 2.11 -7.52
C ALA A 18 -23.76 3.52 -7.45
N PHE A 19 -22.83 3.84 -8.36
CA PHE A 19 -22.05 5.06 -8.31
C PHE A 19 -22.04 5.82 -9.65
N SER A 20 -21.95 7.14 -9.59
CA SER A 20 -21.75 8.06 -10.71
C SER A 20 -20.47 8.88 -10.52
N GLU A 21 -20.02 9.55 -11.58
CA GLU A 21 -18.82 10.42 -11.56
C GLU A 21 -17.55 9.75 -11.02
N ILE A 22 -17.37 8.46 -11.33
CA ILE A 22 -16.25 7.66 -10.84
C ILE A 22 -14.95 8.16 -11.46
N ARG A 23 -14.00 8.54 -10.61
CA ARG A 23 -12.66 8.98 -10.98
C ARG A 23 -11.65 8.22 -10.13
N THR A 24 -10.54 7.83 -10.75
CA THR A 24 -9.41 7.21 -10.04
C THR A 24 -8.18 8.09 -10.17
N GLN A 25 -7.48 8.28 -9.06
CA GLN A 25 -6.19 8.94 -9.00
C GLN A 25 -5.14 7.90 -8.58
N GLN A 26 -4.03 7.85 -9.31
CA GLN A 26 -2.89 7.01 -8.98
C GLN A 26 -1.79 7.88 -8.38
N LYS A 27 -1.19 7.44 -7.27
CA LYS A 27 -0.06 8.10 -6.63
C LYS A 27 1.01 7.07 -6.31
N ILE A 28 2.23 7.30 -6.81
CA ILE A 28 3.41 6.54 -6.44
C ILE A 28 4.07 7.19 -5.22
N ILE A 29 4.26 6.40 -4.16
CA ILE A 29 4.92 6.83 -2.93
C ILE A 29 6.20 6.01 -2.81
N ASN A 30 7.36 6.64 -3.04
CA ASN A 30 8.63 5.95 -2.93
C ASN A 30 9.03 5.72 -1.47
N LEU A 31 9.76 4.64 -1.21
CA LEU A 31 10.22 4.25 0.12
C LEU A 31 11.74 4.23 0.22
N GLY A 32 12.25 4.59 1.39
CA GLY A 32 13.66 4.46 1.74
C GLY A 32 14.53 5.68 1.42
N LYS A 33 15.74 5.69 1.97
CA LYS A 33 16.71 6.79 1.93
C LYS A 33 17.10 7.20 0.51
N LYS A 34 17.05 6.27 -0.44
CA LYS A 34 17.35 6.55 -1.86
C LYS A 34 16.43 7.62 -2.47
N HIS A 35 15.26 7.84 -1.89
CA HIS A 35 14.30 8.86 -2.32
C HIS A 35 14.32 10.11 -1.42
N GLY A 36 15.37 10.28 -0.61
CA GLY A 36 15.54 11.40 0.31
C GLY A 36 14.58 11.36 1.48
N LYS A 37 14.43 12.51 2.15
CA LYS A 37 13.65 12.65 3.39
C LYS A 37 12.21 12.14 3.28
N SER A 38 11.54 12.40 2.15
CA SER A 38 10.18 11.94 1.92
C SER A 38 10.07 10.41 1.80
N GLY A 39 11.08 9.76 1.23
CA GLY A 39 11.18 8.30 1.19
C GLY A 39 11.42 7.69 2.56
N GLU A 40 12.26 8.31 3.37
CA GLU A 40 12.51 7.91 4.77
C GLU A 40 11.25 8.02 5.63
N GLU A 41 10.54 9.15 5.55
CA GLU A 41 9.27 9.36 6.25
C GLU A 41 8.20 8.34 5.81
N SER A 42 8.15 8.04 4.51
CA SER A 42 7.22 7.05 3.96
C SER A 42 7.55 5.63 4.44
N LEU A 43 8.83 5.28 4.55
CA LEU A 43 9.28 4.00 5.10
C LEU A 43 8.90 3.88 6.59
N GLN A 44 9.11 4.94 7.38
CA GLN A 44 8.68 4.94 8.78
C GLN A 44 7.17 4.77 8.93
N PHE A 45 6.39 5.47 8.09
CA PHE A 45 4.93 5.32 8.08
C PHE A 45 4.53 3.87 7.74
N TYR A 46 5.19 3.26 6.76
CA TYR A 46 4.95 1.88 6.39
C TYR A 46 5.25 0.90 7.53
N THR A 47 6.42 1.03 8.16
CA THR A 47 6.81 0.19 9.31
C THR A 47 5.82 0.31 10.47
N ARG A 48 5.28 1.51 10.73
CA ARG A 48 4.20 1.70 11.72
C ARG A 48 2.90 1.01 11.29
N GLY A 49 2.55 1.09 10.01
CA GLY A 49 1.39 0.42 9.44
C GLY A 49 1.48 -1.12 9.54
N LEU A 50 2.66 -1.69 9.30
CA LEU A 50 2.89 -3.12 9.53
C LEU A 50 2.64 -3.46 11.00
N ASN A 51 3.27 -2.73 11.93
CA ASN A 51 3.14 -2.98 13.35
C ASN A 51 1.69 -2.87 13.85
N SER A 52 0.87 -1.97 13.31
CA SER A 52 -0.54 -1.86 13.70
C SER A 52 -1.38 -3.07 13.30
N ILE A 53 -0.94 -3.84 12.29
CA ILE A 53 -1.58 -5.08 11.85
C ILE A 53 -0.81 -6.33 12.30
N LYS A 54 0.12 -6.22 13.25
CA LYS A 54 0.95 -7.34 13.76
C LYS A 54 0.10 -8.56 14.11
N GLY A 55 -0.95 -8.40 14.92
CA GLY A 55 -1.81 -9.51 15.34
C GLY A 55 -2.51 -10.22 14.18
N PHE A 56 -2.90 -9.48 13.14
CA PHE A 56 -3.46 -10.06 11.93
C PHE A 56 -2.41 -10.84 11.13
N ILE A 57 -1.20 -10.29 10.97
CA ILE A 57 -0.10 -10.94 10.24
C ILE A 57 0.35 -12.21 10.96
N THR A 58 0.60 -12.15 12.27
CA THR A 58 1.08 -13.31 13.05
C THR A 58 0.08 -14.47 12.98
N THR A 59 -1.21 -14.17 13.02
CA THR A 59 -2.28 -15.16 12.93
C THR A 59 -2.46 -15.69 11.51
N SER A 60 -2.59 -14.80 10.52
CA SER A 60 -2.97 -15.16 9.15
C SER A 60 -1.81 -15.78 8.36
N MET A 61 -0.57 -15.41 8.69
CA MET A 61 0.64 -15.93 8.02
C MET A 61 1.37 -16.96 8.88
N ASN A 62 0.82 -17.35 10.03
CA ASN A 62 1.45 -18.26 10.99
C ASN A 62 2.88 -17.84 11.36
N VAL A 63 3.10 -16.53 11.53
CA VAL A 63 4.39 -15.96 11.94
C VAL A 63 4.41 -15.90 13.46
N MET A 64 5.40 -16.56 14.05
CA MET A 64 5.59 -16.50 15.50
C MET A 64 5.89 -15.05 15.93
N PRO A 65 5.31 -14.55 17.04
CA PRO A 65 5.49 -13.17 17.49
C PRO A 65 6.96 -12.72 17.60
N GLU A 66 7.85 -13.62 18.00
CA GLU A 66 9.29 -13.43 18.12
C GLU A 66 10.02 -13.26 16.78
N HIS A 67 9.47 -13.79 15.68
CA HIS A 67 10.01 -13.63 14.33
C HIS A 67 9.46 -12.38 13.63
N TYR A 68 8.40 -11.79 14.17
CA TYR A 68 7.75 -10.65 13.54
C TYR A 68 8.67 -9.43 13.48
N ASP A 69 9.43 -9.17 14.54
CA ASP A 69 10.30 -8.00 14.58
C ASP A 69 11.44 -8.12 13.56
N ALA A 70 11.98 -9.34 13.38
CA ALA A 70 12.94 -9.66 12.31
C ALA A 70 12.33 -9.52 10.91
N LEU A 71 11.05 -9.85 10.73
CA LEU A 71 10.33 -9.65 9.47
C LEU A 71 10.22 -8.15 9.15
N VAL A 72 9.85 -7.32 10.14
CA VAL A 72 9.74 -5.86 9.96
C VAL A 72 11.10 -5.22 9.65
N GLU A 73 12.16 -5.68 10.31
CA GLU A 73 13.53 -5.26 10.01
C GLU A 73 13.94 -5.63 8.58
N THR A 74 13.70 -6.88 8.18
CA THR A 74 14.01 -7.37 6.83
C THR A 74 13.31 -6.54 5.77
N VAL A 75 12.02 -6.25 5.96
CA VAL A 75 11.24 -5.40 5.05
C VAL A 75 11.85 -3.99 4.92
N SER A 76 12.33 -3.42 6.02
CA SER A 76 12.97 -2.10 6.00
C SER A 76 14.30 -2.14 5.23
N ILE A 77 15.10 -3.19 5.43
CA ILE A 77 16.36 -3.42 4.69
C ILE A 77 16.08 -3.60 3.20
N GLU A 78 15.07 -4.39 2.83
CA GLU A 78 14.71 -4.59 1.43
C GLU A 78 14.21 -3.32 0.77
N ALA A 79 13.41 -2.52 1.49
CA ALA A 79 12.94 -1.23 1.00
C ALA A 79 14.11 -0.26 0.68
N GLU A 80 15.20 -0.32 1.45
CA GLU A 80 16.43 0.44 1.19
C GLU A 80 17.27 -0.17 0.05
N ARG A 81 17.31 -1.50 -0.05
CA ARG A 81 18.11 -2.22 -1.04
C ARG A 81 17.54 -2.04 -2.44
N TYR A 82 16.22 -2.11 -2.61
CA TYR A 82 15.53 -2.04 -3.89
C TYR A 82 14.83 -0.69 -4.10
N THR A 83 14.52 -0.34 -5.35
CA THR A 83 13.68 0.84 -5.66
C THR A 83 12.23 0.50 -5.35
N THR A 84 11.87 0.60 -4.07
CA THR A 84 10.57 0.16 -3.55
C THR A 84 9.59 1.34 -3.47
N TYR A 85 8.34 1.10 -3.82
CA TYR A 85 7.29 2.12 -3.79
C TYR A 85 5.92 1.50 -3.48
N PHE A 86 5.01 2.31 -2.94
CA PHE A 86 3.58 2.02 -2.97
C PHE A 86 2.92 2.62 -4.19
N ASP A 87 2.07 1.83 -4.83
CA ASP A 87 1.14 2.30 -5.83
C ASP A 87 -0.24 2.46 -5.17
N GLN A 88 -0.59 3.70 -4.86
CA GLN A 88 -1.85 4.03 -4.20
C GLN A 88 -2.90 4.47 -5.23
N TYR A 89 -4.03 3.77 -5.25
CA TYR A 89 -5.21 4.17 -6.02
C TYR A 89 -6.25 4.79 -5.10
N ARG A 90 -6.64 6.04 -5.38
CA ARG A 90 -7.73 6.74 -4.71
C ARG A 90 -8.92 6.81 -5.66
N ILE A 91 -10.09 6.43 -5.16
CA ILE A 91 -11.34 6.41 -5.93
C ILE A 91 -12.24 7.50 -5.37
N CYS A 92 -12.70 8.38 -6.24
CA CYS A 92 -13.69 9.40 -5.93
C CYS A 92 -14.94 9.10 -6.75
N ALA A 93 -16.10 8.98 -6.11
CA ALA A 93 -17.37 8.72 -6.80
C ALA A 93 -18.54 9.27 -5.98
N HIS A 94 -19.67 9.52 -6.66
CA HIS A 94 -20.94 9.87 -6.02
C HIS A 94 -21.83 8.64 -5.94
N LYS A 95 -22.44 8.39 -4.79
CA LYS A 95 -23.45 7.33 -4.67
C LYS A 95 -24.71 7.78 -5.41
N LYS A 96 -25.25 6.93 -6.29
CA LYS A 96 -26.54 7.19 -6.92
C LYS A 96 -27.63 7.10 -5.84
N MET A 97 -28.56 8.05 -5.85
CA MET A 97 -29.74 8.03 -4.99
C MET A 97 -30.74 6.96 -5.46
#